data_AF-A0A2K5PCX4-F1
#
_entry.id   AF-A0A2K5PCX4-F1
#
_cell.length_a   1.000
_cell.length_b   1.000
_cell.length_c   1.000
_cell.angle_alpha   90.00
_cell.angle_beta   90.00
_cell.angle_gamma   90.00
#
_symmetry.space_group_name_H-M   'P 1'
#
loop_
_entity.id
_entity.type
_entity.pdbx_description
1 polymer ?
#
loop_
_entity_poly.entity_id
_entity_poly.type
_entity_poly.pdbx_seq_one_letter_code
_entity_poly.pdbx_strand_id
1 'polypeptide(L)'
;MALKQISSNKCFGGLQKGFERVSVELNCKMKFAVYLPPKAETGKCPALYWLSGLICTEQSFISKSGYHQAASEHGLFVIAPDTSPHGCNAKGEDESWDFGTGAGFYADATEDPWKTNYRMYSYITEELPQLINANFPVDPQRTSIFGHSMGGL
;
A
#
# COMPACT_ATOMS: atom_id res chain seq x y z
N MET A 1 9.74 -1.75 14.53
CA MET A 1 10.34 -0.43 14.23
C MET A 1 9.22 0.58 14.00
N ALA A 2 9.42 1.84 14.40
CA ALA A 2 8.40 2.88 14.30
C ALA A 2 8.10 3.29 12.85
N LEU A 3 6.86 3.69 12.59
CA LEU A 3 6.40 4.19 11.29
C LEU A 3 6.99 5.58 11.02
N LYS A 4 7.69 5.78 9.89
CA LYS A 4 8.27 7.08 9.52
C LYS A 4 7.34 7.79 8.52
N GLN A 5 6.76 8.93 8.92
CA GLN A 5 6.03 9.78 7.99
C GLN A 5 7.01 10.48 7.04
N ILE A 6 6.79 10.35 5.73
CA ILE A 6 7.64 10.97 4.68
C ILE A 6 6.96 12.16 4.00
N SER A 7 5.63 12.23 4.03
CA SER A 7 4.87 13.36 3.48
C SER A 7 3.50 13.51 4.14
N SER A 8 2.93 14.72 4.10
CA SER A 8 1.58 15.01 4.58
C SER A 8 1.02 16.24 3.86
N ASN A 9 -0.03 16.05 3.08
CA ASN A 9 -0.66 17.08 2.26
C ASN A 9 -2.15 17.16 2.56
N LYS A 10 -2.70 18.36 2.71
CA LYS A 10 -4.15 18.56 2.87
C LYS A 10 -4.84 18.40 1.52
N CYS A 11 -5.92 17.61 1.45
CA CYS A 11 -6.67 17.36 0.22
C CYS A 11 -8.14 17.07 0.54
N PHE A 12 -9.08 17.84 -0.03
CA PHE A 12 -10.53 17.73 0.22
C PHE A 12 -10.91 17.65 1.70
N GLY A 13 -10.29 18.50 2.54
CA GLY A 13 -10.50 18.53 3.99
C GLY A 13 -9.74 17.47 4.77
N GLY A 14 -9.39 16.34 4.15
CA GLY A 14 -8.58 15.27 4.73
C GLY A 14 -7.07 15.45 4.56
N LEU A 15 -6.31 14.40 4.90
CA LEU A 15 -4.85 14.34 4.80
C LEU A 15 -4.39 13.16 3.95
N GLN A 16 -3.68 13.45 2.85
CA GLN A 16 -2.92 12.49 2.08
C GLN A 16 -1.50 12.38 2.67
N LYS A 17 -1.14 11.20 3.19
CA LYS A 17 0.14 10.96 3.85
C LYS A 17 0.91 9.83 3.18
N GLY A 18 2.23 9.94 3.16
CA GLY A 18 3.14 8.87 2.79
C GLY A 18 3.91 8.39 4.01
N PHE A 19 4.14 7.09 4.09
CA PHE A 19 4.89 6.46 5.17
C PHE A 19 5.95 5.50 4.63
N GLU A 20 7.01 5.31 5.40
CA GLU A 20 8.09 4.36 5.17
C GLU A 20 8.33 3.51 6.42
N ARG A 21 8.56 2.21 6.25
CA ARG A 21 9.01 1.31 7.33
C ARG A 21 9.74 0.09 6.77
N VAL A 22 10.47 -0.61 7.63
CA VAL A 22 10.95 -1.96 7.31
C VAL A 22 9.79 -2.94 7.46
N SER A 23 9.55 -3.72 6.39
CA SER A 23 8.58 -4.81 6.34
C SER A 23 9.21 -6.09 6.88
N VAL A 24 8.43 -6.83 7.67
CA VAL A 24 8.81 -8.14 8.19
C VAL A 24 8.63 -9.22 7.11
N GLU A 25 7.53 -9.18 6.36
CA GLU A 25 7.26 -10.17 5.30
C GLU A 25 8.21 -10.01 4.11
N LEU A 26 8.55 -8.76 3.75
CA LEU A 26 9.34 -8.48 2.54
C LEU A 26 10.82 -8.25 2.82
N ASN A 27 11.25 -8.22 4.08
CA ASN A 27 12.64 -8.02 4.49
C ASN A 27 13.34 -6.79 3.86
N CYS A 28 12.57 -5.75 3.53
CA CYS A 28 13.08 -4.52 2.92
C CYS A 28 12.33 -3.29 3.45
N LYS A 29 12.79 -2.09 3.06
CA LYS A 29 12.02 -0.86 3.31
C LYS A 29 10.87 -0.79 2.31
N MET A 30 9.68 -0.53 2.83
CA MET A 30 8.45 -0.36 2.06
C MET A 30 7.88 1.02 2.29
N LYS A 31 7.32 1.57 1.22
CA LYS A 31 6.51 2.78 1.26
C LYS A 31 5.06 2.43 1.00
N PHE A 32 4.17 3.16 1.65
CA PHE A 32 2.76 3.12 1.37
C PHE A 32 2.16 4.49 1.64
N ALA A 33 1.06 4.77 0.95
CA ALA A 33 0.31 5.99 1.11
C ALA A 33 -1.03 5.70 1.78
N VAL A 34 -1.52 6.68 2.55
CA VAL A 34 -2.85 6.63 3.15
C VAL A 34 -3.55 7.97 2.99
N TYR A 35 -4.88 7.92 2.88
CA TYR A 35 -5.73 9.09 2.98
C TYR A 35 -6.65 9.00 4.19
N LEU A 36 -6.55 10.02 5.03
CA LEU A 36 -7.41 10.20 6.19
C LEU A 36 -8.52 11.18 5.79
N PRO A 37 -9.77 10.73 5.65
CA PRO A 37 -10.89 11.65 5.40
C PRO A 37 -11.13 12.51 6.65
N PRO A 38 -11.83 13.66 6.54
CA PRO A 38 -12.17 14.51 7.69
C PRO A 38 -12.84 13.73 8.84
N LYS A 39 -13.65 12.72 8.50
CA LYS A 39 -14.33 11.84 9.47
C LYS A 39 -13.36 11.10 10.40
N ALA A 40 -12.12 10.86 9.98
CA ALA A 40 -11.10 10.20 10.78
C ALA A 40 -10.70 10.99 12.05
N GLU A 41 -11.02 12.29 12.13
CA GLU A 41 -10.80 13.11 13.32
C GLU A 41 -11.78 12.78 14.46
N THR A 42 -12.94 12.22 14.14
CA THR A 42 -14.04 12.03 15.09
C THR A 42 -14.38 10.56 15.33
N GLY A 43 -13.86 9.64 14.53
CA GLY A 43 -14.10 8.22 14.72
C GLY A 43 -13.41 7.32 13.70
N LYS A 44 -13.61 6.00 13.87
CA LYS A 44 -13.05 4.99 12.99
C LYS A 44 -13.76 4.99 11.62
N CYS A 45 -12.97 4.91 10.55
CA CYS A 45 -13.45 4.87 9.17
C CYS A 45 -13.30 3.46 8.58
N PRO A 46 -14.21 3.01 7.69
CA PRO A 46 -13.98 1.81 6.90
C PRO A 46 -12.72 1.99 6.02
N ALA A 47 -11.99 0.89 5.81
CA ALA A 47 -10.75 0.87 5.06
C ALA A 47 -10.98 0.38 3.62
N LEU A 48 -10.37 1.05 2.65
CA LEU A 48 -10.34 0.65 1.25
C LEU A 48 -8.91 0.52 0.76
N TYR A 49 -8.50 -0.70 0.43
CA TYR A 49 -7.17 -0.99 -0.12
C TYR A 49 -7.20 -0.88 -1.63
N TRP A 50 -6.35 -0.02 -2.19
CA TRP A 50 -6.07 0.06 -3.61
C TRP A 50 -4.79 -0.70 -3.94
N LEU A 51 -4.85 -1.63 -4.89
CA LEU A 51 -3.68 -2.31 -5.44
C LEU A 51 -3.36 -1.79 -6.84
N SER A 52 -2.13 -1.30 -7.03
CA SER A 52 -1.69 -0.74 -8.31
C SER A 52 -1.21 -1.81 -9.31
N GLY A 53 -1.10 -1.44 -10.58
CA GLY A 53 -0.60 -2.32 -11.64
C GLY A 53 0.92 -2.33 -11.75
N LEU A 54 1.41 -3.02 -12.79
CA LEU A 54 2.85 -3.07 -13.12
C LEU A 54 3.49 -1.67 -13.17
N ILE A 55 4.76 -1.59 -12.74
CA ILE A 55 5.61 -0.38 -12.75
C ILE A 55 5.14 0.72 -11.76
N CYS A 56 3.93 0.61 -11.21
CA CYS A 56 3.40 1.61 -10.30
C CYS A 56 4.10 1.57 -8.93
N THR A 57 4.01 2.68 -8.23
CA THR A 57 4.41 2.81 -6.83
C THR A 57 3.23 3.32 -5.98
N GLU A 58 3.45 3.52 -4.68
CA GLU A 58 2.48 4.13 -3.76
C GLU A 58 2.02 5.54 -4.19
N GLN A 59 2.79 6.22 -5.06
CA GLN A 59 2.47 7.55 -5.58
C GLN A 59 1.50 7.54 -6.77
N SER A 60 1.43 6.44 -7.52
CA SER A 60 0.77 6.44 -8.84
C SER A 60 -0.72 6.69 -8.75
N PHE A 61 -1.42 5.98 -7.88
CA PHE A 61 -2.85 6.15 -7.66
C PHE A 61 -3.18 7.47 -7.01
N ILE A 62 -2.43 7.84 -5.97
CA ILE A 62 -2.77 9.02 -5.16
C ILE A 62 -2.58 10.33 -5.93
N SER A 63 -1.71 10.38 -6.94
CA SER A 63 -1.47 11.60 -7.72
C SER A 63 -2.34 11.73 -8.96
N LYS A 64 -2.88 10.63 -9.50
CA LYS A 64 -3.51 10.62 -10.84
C LYS A 64 -4.99 10.24 -10.86
N SER A 65 -5.51 9.55 -9.84
CA SER A 65 -6.87 8.96 -9.89
C SER A 65 -8.00 9.93 -9.55
N GLY A 66 -7.74 11.02 -8.84
CA GLY A 66 -8.79 11.94 -8.37
C GLY A 66 -9.70 11.37 -7.26
N TYR A 67 -9.34 10.24 -6.64
CA TYR A 67 -10.21 9.54 -5.69
C TYR A 67 -10.58 10.32 -4.41
N HIS A 68 -9.79 11.32 -4.03
CA HIS A 68 -9.86 11.98 -2.74
C HIS A 68 -11.22 12.62 -2.44
N GLN A 69 -11.87 13.22 -3.45
CA GLN A 69 -13.16 13.89 -3.24
C GLN A 69 -14.21 12.89 -2.76
N ALA A 70 -14.40 11.81 -3.51
CA ALA A 70 -15.35 10.75 -3.15
C ALA A 70 -14.98 10.08 -1.83
N ALA A 71 -13.69 9.80 -1.59
CA ALA A 71 -13.23 9.23 -0.32
C ALA A 71 -13.53 10.15 0.87
N SER A 72 -13.39 11.47 0.70
CA SER A 72 -13.73 12.46 1.72
C SER A 72 -15.24 12.47 2.01
N GLU A 73 -16.06 12.59 0.96
CA GLU A 73 -17.53 12.65 1.06
C GLU A 73 -18.12 11.40 1.70
N HIS A 74 -17.57 10.22 1.39
CA HIS A 74 -18.03 8.94 1.94
C HIS A 74 -17.33 8.54 3.25
N GLY A 75 -16.35 9.32 3.71
CA GLY A 75 -15.59 9.01 4.94
C GLY A 75 -14.82 7.69 4.85
N LEU A 76 -14.19 7.42 3.70
CA LEU A 76 -13.39 6.22 3.45
C LEU A 76 -11.91 6.50 3.73
N PHE A 77 -11.30 5.66 4.57
CA PHE A 77 -9.85 5.64 4.72
C PHE A 77 -9.26 4.81 3.58
N VAL A 78 -8.37 5.38 2.78
CA VAL A 78 -7.81 4.68 1.61
C VAL A 78 -6.34 4.37 1.83
N ILE A 79 -5.91 3.17 1.45
CA ILE A 79 -4.55 2.68 1.57
C ILE A 79 -4.05 2.29 0.17
N ALA A 80 -2.88 2.81 -0.23
CA ALA A 80 -2.22 2.45 -1.47
C ALA A 80 -0.77 2.01 -1.16
N PRO A 81 -0.49 0.70 -1.13
CA PRO A 81 0.87 0.18 -0.97
C PRO A 81 1.66 0.29 -2.28
N ASP A 82 2.96 0.05 -2.16
CA ASP A 82 3.82 -0.26 -3.30
C ASP A 82 3.44 -1.60 -3.96
N THR A 83 4.00 -1.90 -5.12
CA THR A 83 3.66 -3.07 -5.95
C THR A 83 4.62 -4.24 -5.80
N SER A 84 5.79 -4.00 -5.22
CA SER A 84 6.82 -5.01 -4.96
C SER A 84 7.76 -4.57 -3.83
N PRO A 85 8.59 -5.47 -3.30
CA PRO A 85 9.84 -5.09 -2.62
C PRO A 85 10.73 -4.24 -3.53
N HIS A 86 11.60 -3.44 -2.93
CA HIS A 86 12.57 -2.59 -3.64
C HIS A 86 13.97 -2.73 -3.04
N GLY A 87 15.00 -2.71 -3.89
CA GLY A 87 16.41 -2.72 -3.47
C GLY A 87 16.82 -3.99 -2.72
N CYS A 88 16.26 -5.14 -3.10
CA CYS A 88 16.54 -6.42 -2.46
C CYS A 88 17.83 -7.09 -3.00
N ASN A 89 18.36 -6.58 -4.12
CA ASN A 89 19.48 -7.12 -4.88
C ASN A 89 19.25 -8.58 -5.31
N ALA A 90 18.00 -8.95 -5.59
CA ALA A 90 17.68 -10.25 -6.16
C ALA A 90 18.13 -10.29 -7.63
N LYS A 91 18.87 -11.33 -8.01
CA LYS A 91 19.38 -11.45 -9.39
C LYS A 91 18.21 -11.50 -10.38
N GLY A 92 18.18 -10.53 -11.29
CA GLY A 92 17.15 -10.41 -12.33
C GLY A 92 15.98 -9.49 -11.98
N GLU A 93 15.94 -8.90 -10.78
CA GLU A 93 14.75 -8.15 -10.34
C GLU A 93 14.48 -6.84 -11.10
N ASP A 94 15.50 -6.28 -11.74
CA ASP A 94 15.40 -5.03 -12.50
C ASP A 94 15.63 -5.23 -14.02
N GLU A 95 15.61 -6.48 -14.50
CA GLU A 95 15.91 -6.79 -15.90
C GLU A 95 14.71 -6.58 -16.85
N SER A 96 13.49 -6.71 -16.35
CA SER A 96 12.26 -6.55 -17.13
C SER A 96 11.21 -5.75 -16.37
N TRP A 97 10.28 -5.13 -17.11
CA TRP A 97 9.19 -4.32 -16.54
C TRP A 97 8.01 -5.17 -16.05
N ASP A 98 7.90 -6.41 -16.53
CA ASP A 98 6.82 -7.35 -16.24
C ASP A 98 7.21 -8.44 -15.21
N PHE A 99 8.40 -8.33 -14.60
CA PHE A 99 8.89 -9.28 -13.62
C PHE A 99 9.86 -8.60 -12.63
N GLY A 100 9.79 -8.96 -11.35
CA GLY A 100 10.64 -8.37 -10.31
C GLY A 100 10.10 -7.04 -9.77
N THR A 101 10.95 -6.01 -9.70
CA THR A 101 10.62 -4.68 -9.16
C THR A 101 9.48 -4.04 -9.95
N GLY A 102 8.44 -3.59 -9.26
CA GLY A 102 7.21 -3.08 -9.89
C GLY A 102 6.24 -4.18 -10.34
N ALA A 103 6.56 -5.46 -10.13
CA ALA A 103 5.84 -6.61 -10.66
C ALA A 103 5.77 -7.77 -9.65
N GLY A 104 5.32 -7.48 -8.42
CA GLY A 104 5.22 -8.49 -7.37
C GLY A 104 4.04 -9.47 -7.50
N PHE A 105 3.10 -9.22 -8.42
CA PHE A 105 1.90 -10.05 -8.70
C PHE A 105 1.01 -10.41 -7.49
N TYR A 106 1.21 -9.74 -6.35
CA TYR A 106 0.46 -10.00 -5.12
C TYR A 106 0.48 -11.47 -4.68
N ALA A 107 1.59 -12.17 -4.97
CA ALA A 107 1.81 -13.56 -4.61
C ALA A 107 2.89 -13.69 -3.53
N ASP A 108 2.95 -14.86 -2.90
CA ASP A 108 4.06 -15.31 -2.09
C ASP A 108 4.95 -16.23 -2.93
N ALA A 109 6.13 -15.74 -3.31
CA ALA A 109 7.09 -16.51 -4.10
C ALA A 109 7.66 -17.69 -3.28
N THR A 110 7.80 -18.84 -3.91
CA THR A 110 8.39 -20.05 -3.31
C THR A 110 9.82 -20.32 -3.75
N GLU A 111 10.20 -19.81 -4.92
CA GLU A 111 11.48 -20.11 -5.57
C GLU A 111 12.56 -19.09 -5.22
N ASP A 112 13.81 -19.55 -5.12
CA ASP A 112 14.98 -18.67 -5.06
C ASP A 112 15.20 -17.96 -6.41
N PRO A 113 15.68 -16.70 -6.42
CA PRO A 113 16.03 -15.86 -5.28
C PRO A 113 14.85 -15.09 -4.64
N TRP A 114 13.62 -15.27 -5.12
CA TRP A 114 12.46 -14.42 -4.83
C TRP A 114 11.85 -14.64 -3.45
N LYS A 115 11.88 -15.90 -2.96
CA LYS A 115 11.16 -16.36 -1.76
C LYS A 115 11.33 -15.51 -0.50
N THR A 116 12.49 -14.86 -0.35
CA THR A 116 12.84 -14.08 0.86
C THR A 116 12.15 -12.72 0.91
N ASN A 117 11.95 -12.08 -0.23
CA ASN A 117 11.46 -10.70 -0.30
C ASN A 117 10.09 -10.62 -0.97
N TYR A 118 9.82 -11.42 -2.00
CA TYR A 118 8.61 -11.33 -2.82
C TYR A 118 7.44 -12.08 -2.17
N ARG A 119 7.06 -11.63 -0.97
CA ARG A 119 5.95 -12.15 -0.15
C ARG A 119 4.77 -11.16 -0.11
N MET A 120 4.40 -10.66 -1.30
CA MET A 120 3.44 -9.57 -1.44
C MET A 120 2.04 -9.97 -1.00
N TYR A 121 1.68 -11.24 -1.14
CA TYR A 121 0.41 -11.75 -0.62
C TYR A 121 0.35 -11.57 0.90
N SER A 122 1.32 -12.13 1.63
CA SER A 122 1.40 -11.98 3.09
C SER A 122 1.52 -10.52 3.54
N TYR A 123 2.26 -9.69 2.79
CA TYR A 123 2.34 -8.25 3.10
C TYR A 123 0.97 -7.56 3.04
N ILE A 124 0.18 -7.84 2.01
CA ILE A 124 -1.12 -7.19 1.79
C ILE A 124 -2.23 -7.75 2.67
N THR A 125 -2.21 -9.05 2.98
CA THR A 125 -3.29 -9.69 3.77
C THR A 125 -3.02 -9.69 5.26
N GLU A 126 -1.76 -9.71 5.70
CA GLU A 126 -1.39 -9.81 7.11
C GLU A 126 -0.68 -8.57 7.63
N GLU A 127 0.53 -8.28 7.12
CA GLU A 127 1.40 -7.28 7.75
C GLU A 127 0.83 -5.86 7.64
N LEU A 128 0.42 -5.44 6.44
CA LEU A 128 -0.08 -4.09 6.20
C LEU A 128 -1.41 -3.86 6.92
N PRO A 129 -2.42 -4.76 6.87
CA PRO A 129 -3.65 -4.57 7.65
C PRO A 129 -3.42 -4.49 9.15
N GLN A 130 -2.57 -5.35 9.72
CA GLN A 130 -2.22 -5.28 11.14
C GLN A 130 -1.58 -3.93 11.50
N LEU A 131 -0.65 -3.45 10.65
CA LEU A 131 -0.02 -2.14 10.82
C LEU A 131 -1.06 -1.02 10.76
N ILE A 132 -1.95 -1.04 9.77
CA ILE A 132 -2.95 0.01 9.57
C ILE A 132 -3.91 0.05 10.76
N ASN A 133 -4.41 -1.11 11.20
CA ASN A 133 -5.31 -1.24 12.35
C ASN A 133 -4.68 -0.77 13.67
N ALA A 134 -3.37 -0.95 13.84
CA ALA A 134 -2.67 -0.54 15.05
C ALA A 134 -2.33 0.96 15.12
N ASN A 135 -2.24 1.65 13.98
CA ASN A 135 -1.69 3.01 13.92
C ASN A 135 -2.67 4.08 13.43
N PHE A 136 -3.83 3.69 12.89
CA PHE A 136 -4.76 4.63 12.27
C PHE A 136 -6.20 4.41 12.76
N PRO A 137 -7.08 5.43 12.65
CA PRO A 137 -8.48 5.34 13.05
C PRO A 137 -9.31 4.59 11.98
N VAL A 138 -8.99 3.30 11.79
CA VAL A 138 -9.72 2.41 10.88
C VAL A 138 -10.61 1.44 11.66
N ASP A 139 -11.69 1.01 11.02
CA ASP A 139 -12.57 -0.04 11.51
C ASP A 139 -12.15 -1.39 10.88
N PRO A 140 -11.53 -2.30 11.64
CA PRO A 140 -11.00 -3.55 11.08
C PRO A 140 -12.09 -4.49 10.55
N GLN A 141 -13.35 -4.30 10.95
CA GLN A 141 -14.48 -5.13 10.52
C GLN A 141 -15.09 -4.65 9.19
N ARG A 142 -14.68 -3.49 8.67
CA ARG A 142 -15.20 -2.90 7.43
C ARG A 142 -14.05 -2.56 6.50
N THR A 143 -13.58 -3.60 5.83
CA THR A 143 -12.47 -3.53 4.89
C THR A 143 -12.95 -3.98 3.50
N SER A 144 -12.52 -3.26 2.48
CA SER A 144 -12.73 -3.64 1.07
C SER A 144 -11.44 -3.45 0.29
N ILE A 145 -11.36 -4.09 -0.88
CA ILE A 145 -10.19 -4.07 -1.74
C ILE A 145 -10.62 -3.89 -3.20
N PHE A 146 -9.81 -3.16 -3.95
CA PHE A 146 -9.94 -2.99 -5.41
C PHE A 146 -8.56 -2.67 -6.00
N GLY A 147 -8.42 -2.73 -7.31
CA GLY A 147 -7.17 -2.39 -7.95
C GLY A 147 -7.24 -2.31 -9.46
N HIS A 148 -6.08 -2.12 -10.07
CA HIS A 148 -5.93 -1.94 -11.52
C HIS A 148 -4.92 -2.93 -12.11
N SER A 149 -5.32 -3.61 -13.19
CA SER A 149 -4.47 -4.55 -13.94
C SER A 149 -3.93 -5.65 -13.02
N MET A 150 -2.61 -5.74 -12.82
CA MET A 150 -2.00 -6.67 -11.84
C MET A 150 -2.63 -6.54 -10.44
N GLY A 151 -3.00 -5.34 -9.99
CA GLY A 151 -3.69 -5.16 -8.71
C GLY A 151 -5.19 -5.46 -8.73
N GLY A 152 -5.77 -5.66 -9.92
CA GLY A 152 -7.14 -6.15 -10.07
C GLY A 152 -7.25 -7.66 -10.28
N LEU A 153 -6.11 -8.37 -10.40
CA LEU A 153 -6.02 -9.83 -10.53
C LEU A 153 -6.52 -10.55 -9.27
#